data_AF-A0A3G2G663-F1
#
_entry.id   AF-A0A3G2G663-F1
#
_cell.length_a   1.000
_cell.length_b   1.000
_cell.length_c   1.000
_cell.angle_alpha   90.00
_cell.angle_beta   90.00
_cell.angle_gamma   90.00
#
_symmetry.space_group_name_H-M   'P 1'
#
loop_
_entity.id
_entity.type
_entity.pdbx_description
1 polymer ?
#
loop_
_entity_poly.entity_id
_entity_poly.type
_entity_poly.pdbx_seq_one_letter_code
_entity_poly.pdbx_strand_id
1 'polypeptide(L)'
;MIVAENGSGKTILLRLFFLFFSKQWNELAKYDFEEIIAFVNDKEYSFKKNEYRSSEIPNYVIERLCDLYPTYRDFIRKGLINYKVDEILNDEFLLGDIEAKYDVPQSLLLSILNEVSSNNISDNKYDWLGSFLYLPTYRRIERSYRDLYGDMAKRLEQHLRQLIPEIDLRINDEKMFNKSSFSETENDLQKVFDTIWSNRDYERWAFRKEYFSMELVEFDMFDIEFRISKLLEDKTFSSSEVFQRFIKKSNKYLSNDKTVILSKDGKSIRISIDNKSLPLTILSAGEKHIISLFSYLLYNPQNVWLIIDEPEISLSMGWQENLINDIMDFHIDGIIAATHSPFIVPENFNNYTYGLNEFKEIL
;
A
#
# COMPACT_ATOMS: atom_id res chain seq x y z
N MET A 1 6.97 -18.46 -9.79
CA MET A 1 6.54 -17.39 -10.70
C MET A 1 5.50 -17.95 -11.66
N ILE A 2 4.51 -17.15 -12.03
CA ILE A 2 3.44 -17.52 -12.97
C ILE A 2 3.66 -16.74 -14.26
N VAL A 3 3.82 -17.44 -15.38
CA VAL A 3 3.96 -16.82 -16.71
C VAL A 3 2.72 -17.12 -17.52
N ALA A 4 2.04 -16.09 -18.01
CA ALA A 4 0.91 -16.28 -18.92
C ALA A 4 0.61 -15.02 -19.72
N GLU A 5 -0.17 -15.19 -20.79
CA GLU A 5 -0.62 -14.08 -21.64
C GLU A 5 -1.50 -13.07 -20.88
N ASN A 6 -1.68 -11.89 -21.46
CA ASN A 6 -2.56 -10.87 -20.91
C ASN A 6 -4.02 -11.34 -20.92
N GLY A 7 -4.75 -11.04 -19.84
CA GLY A 7 -6.14 -11.47 -19.69
C GLY A 7 -6.35 -12.92 -19.25
N SER A 8 -5.27 -13.67 -18.97
CA SER A 8 -5.37 -15.08 -18.57
C SER A 8 -5.84 -15.34 -17.12
N GLY A 9 -6.00 -14.28 -16.30
CA GLY A 9 -6.45 -14.40 -14.90
C GLY A 9 -5.33 -14.29 -13.84
N LYS A 10 -4.06 -14.06 -14.25
CA LYS A 10 -2.90 -13.91 -13.34
C LYS A 10 -3.16 -13.01 -12.12
N THR A 11 -3.68 -11.81 -12.35
CA THR A 11 -3.96 -10.86 -11.27
C THR A 11 -5.01 -11.37 -10.27
N ILE A 12 -6.02 -12.11 -10.75
CA ILE A 12 -7.04 -12.71 -9.88
C ILE A 12 -6.38 -13.77 -9.01
N LEU A 13 -5.56 -14.64 -9.60
CA LEU A 13 -4.85 -15.69 -8.87
C LEU A 13 -3.92 -15.10 -7.79
N LEU A 14 -3.11 -14.09 -8.12
CA LEU A 14 -2.28 -13.41 -7.13
C LEU A 14 -3.10 -12.75 -6.02
N ARG A 15 -4.23 -12.13 -6.37
CA ARG A 15 -5.12 -11.51 -5.38
C ARG A 15 -5.73 -12.57 -4.45
N LEU A 16 -6.21 -13.69 -4.98
CA LEU A 16 -6.71 -14.81 -4.16
C LEU A 16 -5.62 -15.35 -3.24
N PHE A 17 -4.40 -15.52 -3.75
CA PHE A 17 -3.25 -15.94 -2.93
C PHE A 17 -3.01 -14.96 -1.78
N PHE A 18 -2.89 -13.67 -2.08
CA PHE A 18 -2.69 -12.64 -1.06
C PHE A 18 -3.81 -12.65 -0.02
N LEU A 19 -5.08 -12.63 -0.45
CA LEU A 19 -6.24 -12.57 0.46
C LEU A 19 -6.32 -13.80 1.37
N PHE A 20 -6.05 -15.00 0.84
CA PHE A 20 -6.03 -16.22 1.64
C PHE A 20 -4.91 -16.18 2.68
N PHE A 21 -3.66 -15.93 2.27
CA PHE A 21 -2.51 -15.99 3.17
C PHE A 21 -2.45 -14.85 4.18
N SER A 22 -2.98 -13.68 3.81
CA SER A 22 -3.19 -12.54 4.73
C SER A 22 -4.46 -12.68 5.58
N LYS A 23 -5.22 -13.78 5.44
CA LYS A 23 -6.42 -14.10 6.22
C LYS A 23 -7.54 -13.06 6.06
N GLN A 24 -7.63 -12.42 4.89
CA GLN A 24 -8.68 -11.45 4.53
C GLN A 24 -9.89 -12.18 3.95
N TRP A 25 -10.53 -13.01 4.77
CA TRP A 25 -11.57 -13.95 4.34
C TRP A 25 -12.79 -13.31 3.71
N ASN A 26 -13.14 -12.10 4.17
CA ASN A 26 -14.27 -11.35 3.65
C ASN A 26 -14.03 -10.89 2.21
N GLU A 27 -12.88 -10.27 1.96
CA GLU A 27 -12.47 -9.88 0.61
C GLU A 27 -12.29 -11.10 -0.28
N LEU A 28 -11.79 -12.21 0.29
CA LEU A 28 -11.68 -13.47 -0.40
C LEU A 28 -13.06 -13.95 -0.86
N ALA A 29 -14.05 -14.01 0.02
CA ALA A 29 -15.40 -14.52 -0.26
C ALA A 29 -16.16 -13.75 -1.36
N LYS A 30 -15.75 -12.53 -1.71
CA LYS A 30 -16.30 -11.77 -2.85
C LYS A 30 -16.00 -12.41 -4.21
N TYR A 31 -14.98 -13.26 -4.29
CA TYR A 31 -14.61 -13.99 -5.50
C TYR A 31 -15.44 -15.25 -5.72
N ASP A 32 -15.51 -15.69 -6.98
CA ASP A 32 -16.18 -16.94 -7.34
C ASP A 32 -15.23 -18.13 -7.20
N PHE A 33 -15.50 -18.98 -6.21
CA PHE A 33 -14.82 -20.27 -5.96
C PHE A 33 -15.66 -21.08 -4.96
N GLU A 34 -15.49 -22.40 -4.97
CA GLU A 34 -16.13 -23.31 -4.01
C GLU A 34 -15.24 -23.50 -2.76
N GLU A 35 -13.96 -23.80 -2.99
CA GLU A 35 -12.98 -24.12 -1.95
C GLU A 35 -11.57 -23.69 -2.39
N ILE A 36 -10.77 -23.22 -1.44
CA ILE A 36 -9.33 -22.97 -1.61
C ILE A 36 -8.58 -23.89 -0.66
N ILE A 37 -7.67 -24.69 -1.21
CA ILE A 37 -6.80 -25.61 -0.47
C ILE A 37 -5.36 -25.14 -0.63
N ALA A 38 -4.65 -24.99 0.49
CA ALA A 38 -3.26 -24.57 0.53
C ALA A 38 -2.46 -25.46 1.48
N PHE A 39 -1.21 -25.73 1.12
CA PHE A 39 -0.27 -26.48 1.96
C PHE A 39 0.79 -25.52 2.50
N VAL A 40 0.94 -25.45 3.82
CA VAL A 40 1.96 -24.64 4.50
C VAL A 40 2.70 -25.52 5.49
N ASN A 41 4.01 -25.69 5.32
CA ASN A 41 4.86 -26.57 6.13
C ASN A 41 4.25 -27.98 6.29
N ASP A 42 3.88 -28.58 5.16
CA ASP A 42 3.24 -29.91 5.06
C ASP A 42 1.86 -30.05 5.75
N LYS A 43 1.29 -28.96 6.26
CA LYS A 43 -0.07 -28.91 6.80
C LYS A 43 -1.03 -28.37 5.75
N GLU A 44 -2.12 -29.09 5.53
CA GLU A 44 -3.20 -28.70 4.64
C GLU A 44 -4.18 -27.75 5.35
N TYR A 45 -4.55 -26.68 4.65
CA TYR A 45 -5.56 -25.73 5.06
C TYR A 45 -6.60 -25.60 3.97
N SER A 46 -7.88 -25.74 4.34
CA SER A 46 -9.00 -25.63 3.44
C SER A 46 -9.96 -24.53 3.91
N PHE A 47 -10.27 -23.62 2.98
CA PHE A 47 -11.29 -22.58 3.13
C PHE A 47 -12.41 -22.83 2.13
N LYS A 48 -13.60 -23.21 2.62
CA LYS A 48 -14.81 -23.36 1.80
C LYS A 48 -15.67 -22.12 1.89
N LYS A 49 -16.09 -21.58 0.73
CA LYS A 49 -16.87 -20.34 0.67
C LYS A 49 -18.21 -20.46 1.39
N ASN A 50 -18.85 -21.62 1.32
CA ASN A 50 -20.15 -21.89 1.97
C ASN A 50 -20.07 -22.03 3.51
N GLU A 51 -18.88 -22.31 4.05
CA GLU A 51 -18.63 -22.40 5.49
C GLU A 51 -18.35 -21.01 6.10
N TYR A 52 -17.96 -20.04 5.28
CA TYR A 52 -17.80 -18.66 5.73
C TYR A 52 -19.15 -18.05 6.10
N ARG A 53 -19.33 -17.81 7.39
CA ARG A 53 -20.43 -17.00 7.93
C ARG A 53 -19.79 -15.77 8.54
N SER A 54 -20.25 -14.57 8.21
CA SER A 54 -19.89 -13.37 8.96
C SER A 54 -20.43 -13.49 10.39
N SER A 55 -19.63 -14.00 11.31
CA SER A 55 -20.00 -14.11 12.71
C SER A 55 -19.81 -12.79 13.45
N GLU A 56 -20.45 -12.67 14.61
CA GLU A 56 -20.39 -11.50 15.50
C GLU A 56 -18.96 -11.08 15.82
N ILE A 57 -18.75 -9.77 15.98
CA ILE A 57 -17.44 -9.17 16.28
C ILE A 57 -16.96 -9.67 17.65
N PRO A 58 -15.81 -10.36 17.74
CA PRO A 58 -15.31 -10.83 19.03
C PRO A 58 -15.03 -9.65 19.98
N ASN A 59 -15.38 -9.78 21.27
CA ASN A 59 -15.20 -8.70 22.26
C ASN A 59 -13.76 -8.17 22.35
N TYR A 60 -12.74 -9.03 22.15
CA TYR A 60 -11.35 -8.59 22.16
C TYR A 60 -11.01 -7.68 20.96
N VAL A 61 -11.68 -7.86 19.81
CA VAL A 61 -11.55 -6.99 18.62
C VAL A 61 -12.21 -5.65 18.92
N ILE A 62 -13.37 -5.64 19.57
CA ILE A 62 -14.07 -4.41 19.98
C ILE A 62 -13.18 -3.58 20.91
N GLU A 63 -12.60 -4.20 21.94
CA GLU A 63 -11.72 -3.50 22.88
C GLU A 63 -10.45 -2.97 22.18
N ARG A 64 -9.84 -3.75 21.29
CA ARG A 64 -8.70 -3.29 20.48
C ARG A 64 -9.05 -2.10 19.59
N LEU A 65 -10.16 -2.16 18.86
CA LEU A 65 -10.64 -1.07 18.02
C LEU A 65 -10.92 0.20 18.83
N CYS A 66 -11.44 0.05 20.05
CA CYS A 66 -11.68 1.15 20.96
C CYS A 66 -10.40 1.83 21.46
N ASP A 67 -9.28 1.11 21.49
CA ASP A 67 -7.97 1.67 21.83
C ASP A 67 -7.29 2.30 20.59
N LEU A 68 -7.51 1.73 19.40
CA LEU A 68 -7.03 2.26 18.12
C LEU A 68 -7.74 3.55 17.69
N TYR A 69 -9.05 3.63 17.95
CA TYR A 69 -9.89 4.76 17.55
C TYR A 69 -10.63 5.34 18.75
N PRO A 70 -9.94 5.99 19.71
CA PRO A 70 -10.55 6.48 20.96
C PRO A 70 -11.71 7.44 20.73
N THR A 71 -11.61 8.29 19.70
CA THR A 71 -12.64 9.26 19.29
C THR A 71 -13.98 8.57 18.95
N TYR A 72 -13.92 7.34 18.45
CA TYR A 72 -15.08 6.58 17.97
C TYR A 72 -15.45 5.42 18.87
N ARG A 73 -14.91 5.38 20.10
CA ARG A 73 -15.12 4.30 21.07
C ARG A 73 -16.61 4.01 21.35
N ASP A 74 -17.45 5.04 21.44
CA ASP A 74 -18.88 4.86 21.66
C ASP A 74 -19.58 4.23 20.44
N PHE A 75 -19.21 4.65 19.23
CA PHE A 75 -19.67 4.00 18.00
C PHE A 75 -19.23 2.53 17.98
N ILE A 76 -17.97 2.23 18.26
CA ILE A 76 -17.44 0.86 18.21
C ILE A 76 -18.10 -0.06 19.25
N ARG A 77 -18.29 0.42 20.50
CA ARG A 77 -18.90 -0.39 21.58
C ARG A 77 -20.41 -0.51 21.54
N LYS A 78 -21.12 0.47 20.97
CA LYS A 78 -22.59 0.54 21.08
C LYS A 78 -23.29 0.66 19.73
N GLY A 79 -22.64 1.27 18.74
CA GLY A 79 -23.17 1.46 17.40
C GLY A 79 -22.91 0.25 16.51
N LEU A 80 -21.64 -0.04 16.25
CA LEU A 80 -21.16 -1.07 15.32
C LEU A 80 -21.72 -2.46 15.61
N ILE A 81 -21.85 -2.84 16.90
CA ILE A 81 -22.37 -4.14 17.33
C ILE A 81 -23.84 -4.36 16.88
N ASN A 82 -24.60 -3.28 16.63
CA ASN A 82 -26.00 -3.41 16.20
C ASN A 82 -26.15 -3.74 14.72
N TYR A 83 -25.05 -3.78 13.97
CA TYR A 83 -25.06 -4.01 12.54
C TYR A 83 -24.28 -5.27 12.21
N LYS A 84 -24.74 -6.04 11.22
CA LYS A 84 -23.89 -7.09 10.65
C LYS A 84 -22.88 -6.47 9.71
N VAL A 85 -21.64 -6.91 9.83
CA VAL A 85 -20.52 -6.44 9.00
C VAL A 85 -20.84 -6.58 7.51
N ASP A 86 -21.40 -7.72 7.10
CA ASP A 86 -21.78 -8.00 5.72
C ASP A 86 -22.93 -7.13 5.21
N GLU A 87 -23.87 -6.75 6.08
CA GLU A 87 -24.98 -5.88 5.68
C GLU A 87 -24.45 -4.48 5.38
N ILE A 88 -23.50 -3.97 6.18
CA ILE A 88 -22.88 -2.68 5.92
C ILE A 88 -22.01 -2.71 4.66
N LEU A 89 -21.19 -3.76 4.49
CA LEU A 89 -20.25 -3.83 3.36
C LEU A 89 -20.93 -4.01 2.00
N ASN A 90 -22.14 -4.55 1.96
CA ASN A 90 -22.88 -4.81 0.71
C ASN A 90 -23.96 -3.76 0.42
N ASP A 91 -24.18 -2.79 1.30
CA ASP A 91 -25.21 -1.75 1.18
C ASP A 91 -24.61 -0.34 1.29
N GLU A 92 -24.39 0.31 0.14
CA GLU A 92 -23.86 1.69 0.07
C GLU A 92 -24.76 2.72 0.77
N PHE A 93 -26.09 2.48 0.81
CA PHE A 93 -27.02 3.38 1.49
C PHE A 93 -26.90 3.26 3.00
N LEU A 94 -26.79 2.03 3.52
CA LEU A 94 -26.58 1.77 4.94
C LEU A 94 -25.25 2.36 5.44
N LEU A 95 -24.22 2.34 4.59
CA LEU A 95 -22.92 2.95 4.88
C LEU A 95 -23.04 4.46 5.11
N GLY A 96 -23.74 5.16 4.22
CA GLY A 96 -24.02 6.60 4.36
C GLY A 96 -24.91 6.93 5.56
N ASP A 97 -25.89 6.07 5.87
CA ASP A 97 -26.76 6.23 7.04
C ASP A 97 -25.98 6.10 8.36
N ILE A 98 -25.02 5.17 8.43
CA ILE A 98 -24.17 4.99 9.61
C ILE A 98 -23.22 6.17 9.78
N GLU A 99 -22.61 6.64 8.68
CA GLU A 99 -21.76 7.83 8.69
C GLU A 99 -22.53 9.04 9.25
N ALA A 100 -23.71 9.34 8.70
CA ALA A 100 -24.52 10.46 9.13
C ALA A 100 -25.02 10.32 10.58
N LYS A 101 -25.34 9.09 11.01
CA LYS A 101 -25.92 8.83 12.34
C LYS A 101 -24.88 8.86 13.46
N TYR A 102 -23.66 8.41 13.20
CA TYR A 102 -22.62 8.26 14.21
C TYR A 102 -21.45 9.23 14.04
N ASP A 103 -21.49 10.09 13.00
CA ASP A 103 -20.43 11.03 12.64
C ASP A 103 -19.07 10.32 12.45
N VAL A 104 -19.13 9.13 11.81
CA VAL A 104 -17.96 8.29 11.55
C VAL A 104 -17.64 8.39 10.07
N PRO A 105 -16.45 8.88 9.68
CA PRO A 105 -16.05 8.95 8.28
C PRO A 105 -16.19 7.60 7.59
N GLN A 106 -16.76 7.59 6.39
CA GLN A 106 -16.98 6.37 5.61
C GLN A 106 -15.71 5.51 5.47
N SER A 107 -14.56 6.15 5.25
CA SER A 107 -13.25 5.48 5.14
C SER A 107 -12.83 4.74 6.41
N LEU A 108 -13.09 5.35 7.57
CA LEU A 108 -12.82 4.75 8.87
C LEU A 108 -13.79 3.61 9.17
N LEU A 109 -15.07 3.77 8.81
CA LEU A 109 -16.04 2.69 8.96
C LEU A 109 -15.61 1.46 8.14
N LEU A 110 -15.19 1.66 6.89
CA LEU A 110 -14.67 0.61 6.04
C LEU A 110 -13.40 -0.05 6.60
N SER A 111 -12.47 0.72 7.17
CA SER A 111 -11.25 0.14 7.77
C SER A 111 -11.59 -0.72 9.00
N ILE A 112 -12.50 -0.24 9.85
CA ILE A 112 -12.98 -0.99 11.02
C ILE A 112 -13.66 -2.30 10.58
N LEU A 113 -14.56 -2.24 9.59
CA LEU A 113 -15.27 -3.43 9.09
C LEU A 113 -14.31 -4.47 8.48
N ASN A 114 -13.31 -4.03 7.73
CA ASN A 114 -12.27 -4.91 7.20
C ASN A 114 -11.47 -5.59 8.31
N GLU A 115 -11.07 -4.84 9.35
CA GLU A 115 -10.35 -5.38 10.50
C GLU A 115 -11.17 -6.44 11.24
N VAL A 116 -12.46 -6.16 11.46
CA VAL A 116 -13.41 -7.08 12.10
C VAL A 116 -13.56 -8.36 11.28
N SER A 117 -13.82 -8.22 9.99
CA SER A 117 -14.09 -9.34 9.09
C SER A 117 -12.90 -10.32 8.98
N SER A 118 -11.68 -9.80 9.16
CA SER A 118 -10.44 -10.60 9.14
C SER A 118 -10.25 -11.48 10.39
N ASN A 119 -10.91 -11.18 11.52
CA ASN A 119 -10.77 -11.93 12.78
C ASN A 119 -11.92 -12.94 13.04
N ASN A 120 -12.90 -13.06 12.14
CA ASN A 120 -14.12 -13.86 12.34
C ASN A 120 -13.99 -15.36 12.02
N ILE A 121 -12.83 -15.77 11.53
CA ILE A 121 -12.51 -17.19 11.39
C ILE A 121 -11.62 -17.57 12.56
N SER A 122 -11.96 -18.67 13.24
CA SER A 122 -11.19 -19.15 14.38
C SER A 122 -9.69 -19.17 14.05
N ASP A 123 -8.93 -18.25 14.65
CA ASP A 123 -7.48 -18.09 14.45
C ASP A 123 -6.72 -19.42 14.65
N ASN A 124 -7.30 -20.37 15.42
CA ASN A 124 -6.74 -21.70 15.64
C ASN A 124 -6.77 -22.62 14.39
N LYS A 125 -7.65 -22.40 13.40
CA LYS A 125 -7.69 -23.22 12.17
C LYS A 125 -6.57 -22.83 11.20
N TYR A 126 -6.18 -21.55 11.19
CA TYR A 126 -5.22 -20.97 10.25
C TYR A 126 -4.08 -20.30 11.03
N ASP A 127 -3.17 -21.12 11.55
CA ASP A 127 -2.12 -20.74 12.51
C ASP A 127 -0.77 -20.39 11.85
N TRP A 128 -0.68 -20.38 10.52
CA TRP A 128 0.55 -19.92 9.88
C TRP A 128 0.82 -18.45 10.18
N LEU A 129 2.11 -18.15 10.15
CA LEU A 129 2.69 -16.87 10.47
C LEU A 129 3.49 -16.40 9.26
N GLY A 130 3.27 -15.16 8.84
CA GLY A 130 3.94 -14.59 7.69
C GLY A 130 3.54 -13.14 7.48
N SER A 131 4.48 -12.33 7.02
CA SER A 131 4.19 -10.98 6.56
C SER A 131 4.08 -10.99 5.04
N PHE A 132 3.05 -10.36 4.48
CA PHE A 132 2.78 -10.38 3.03
C PHE A 132 2.68 -8.95 2.50
N LEU A 133 3.48 -8.63 1.48
CA LEU A 133 3.40 -7.36 0.77
C LEU A 133 2.90 -7.63 -0.64
N TYR A 134 1.71 -7.15 -0.97
CA TYR A 134 1.14 -7.27 -2.30
C TYR A 134 1.25 -5.97 -3.09
N LEU A 135 1.96 -6.06 -4.22
CA LEU A 135 2.17 -5.00 -5.20
C LEU A 135 1.36 -5.33 -6.45
N PRO A 136 0.12 -4.84 -6.58
CA PRO A 136 -0.65 -5.02 -7.80
C PRO A 136 -0.01 -4.27 -8.99
N THR A 137 -0.53 -4.48 -10.19
CA THR A 137 -0.01 -3.88 -11.42
C THR A 137 0.23 -2.37 -11.25
N TYR A 138 1.44 -1.87 -11.50
CA TYR A 138 1.79 -0.45 -11.31
C TYR A 138 0.81 0.52 -12.00
N ARG A 139 0.39 0.20 -13.24
CA ARG A 139 -0.61 1.00 -13.99
C ARG A 139 -1.95 1.12 -13.26
N ARG A 140 -2.39 0.09 -12.53
CA ARG A 140 -3.66 0.10 -11.80
C ARG A 140 -3.56 1.00 -10.57
N ILE A 141 -2.43 0.91 -9.85
CA ILE A 141 -2.15 1.76 -8.69
C ILE A 141 -2.08 3.23 -9.11
N GLU A 142 -1.33 3.56 -10.16
CA GLU A 142 -1.18 4.95 -10.61
C GLU A 142 -2.51 5.54 -11.11
N ARG A 143 -3.31 4.77 -11.86
CA ARG A 143 -4.65 5.20 -12.28
C ARG A 143 -5.57 5.38 -11.09
N SER A 144 -5.66 4.39 -10.21
CA SER A 144 -6.46 4.46 -8.98
C SER A 144 -6.09 5.69 -8.15
N TYR A 145 -4.79 5.94 -7.94
CA TYR A 145 -4.32 7.12 -7.24
C TYR A 145 -4.68 8.43 -7.95
N ARG A 146 -4.49 8.54 -9.27
CA ARG A 146 -4.85 9.78 -9.99
C ARG A 146 -6.36 10.01 -10.05
N ASP A 147 -7.13 8.96 -10.22
CA ASP A 147 -8.59 9.00 -10.33
C ASP A 147 -9.22 9.37 -8.98
N LEU A 148 -8.68 8.85 -7.88
CA LEU A 148 -9.14 9.13 -6.51
C LEU A 148 -8.52 10.41 -5.92
N TYR A 149 -7.22 10.64 -6.14
CA TYR A 149 -6.39 11.61 -5.40
C TYR A 149 -5.58 12.57 -6.26
N GLY A 150 -5.64 12.50 -7.60
CA GLY A 150 -4.72 13.21 -8.51
C GLY A 150 -4.71 14.74 -8.38
N ASP A 151 -5.72 15.32 -7.73
CA ASP A 151 -5.72 16.73 -7.32
C ASP A 151 -6.33 16.88 -5.92
N MET A 152 -6.35 15.84 -5.08
CA MET A 152 -7.07 15.88 -3.80
C MET A 152 -6.52 16.97 -2.89
N ALA A 153 -5.20 17.14 -2.79
CA ALA A 153 -4.62 18.24 -2.00
C ALA A 153 -5.12 19.61 -2.48
N LYS A 154 -5.11 19.88 -3.80
CA LYS A 154 -5.63 21.14 -4.34
C LYS A 154 -7.14 21.26 -4.27
N ARG A 155 -7.88 20.16 -4.42
CA ARG A 155 -9.35 20.14 -4.29
C ARG A 155 -9.77 20.37 -2.84
N LEU A 156 -9.04 19.79 -1.89
CA LEU A 156 -9.26 20.00 -0.46
C LEU A 156 -8.88 21.43 -0.07
N GLU A 157 -7.76 21.93 -0.58
CA GLU A 157 -7.34 23.32 -0.43
C GLU A 157 -8.40 24.27 -1.02
N GLN A 158 -8.85 24.03 -2.25
CA GLN A 158 -9.89 24.81 -2.91
C GLN A 158 -11.23 24.70 -2.19
N HIS A 159 -11.57 23.52 -1.65
CA HIS A 159 -12.79 23.31 -0.88
C HIS A 159 -12.74 24.06 0.46
N LEU A 160 -11.60 24.08 1.14
CA LEU A 160 -11.42 24.86 2.36
C LEU A 160 -11.45 26.37 2.09
N ARG A 161 -10.84 26.82 0.99
CA ARG A 161 -10.96 28.21 0.52
C ARG A 161 -12.41 28.59 0.20
N GLN A 162 -13.22 27.65 -0.27
CA GLN A 162 -14.66 27.84 -0.50
C GLN A 162 -15.49 27.84 0.80
N LEU A 163 -15.20 26.94 1.73
CA LEU A 163 -15.89 26.83 3.01
C LEU A 163 -15.57 27.97 3.96
N ILE A 164 -14.34 28.51 3.88
CA ILE A 164 -13.83 29.58 4.74
C ILE A 164 -13.25 30.70 3.85
N PRO A 165 -14.11 31.57 3.28
CA PRO A 165 -13.68 32.62 2.34
C PRO A 165 -12.69 33.63 2.93
N GLU A 166 -12.62 33.76 4.26
CA GLU A 166 -11.64 34.64 4.91
C GLU A 166 -10.19 34.22 4.64
N ILE A 167 -9.96 32.94 4.34
CA ILE A 167 -8.64 32.43 3.93
C ILE A 167 -8.16 33.14 2.67
N ASP A 168 -9.00 33.19 1.63
CA ASP A 168 -8.65 33.82 0.35
C ASP A 168 -8.45 35.34 0.50
N LEU A 169 -9.28 35.99 1.31
CA LEU A 169 -9.13 37.41 1.60
C LEU A 169 -7.76 37.69 2.24
N ARG A 170 -7.38 36.90 3.25
CA ARG A 170 -6.12 37.05 3.96
C ARG A 170 -4.89 36.77 3.09
N ILE A 171 -4.98 35.76 2.23
CA ILE A 171 -3.91 35.42 1.27
C ILE A 171 -3.71 36.55 0.26
N ASN A 172 -4.81 37.10 -0.26
CA ASN A 172 -4.74 38.22 -1.22
C ASN A 172 -4.21 39.49 -0.56
N ASP A 173 -4.62 39.80 0.67
CA ASP A 173 -4.08 40.92 1.43
C ASP A 173 -2.56 40.76 1.66
N GLU A 174 -2.10 39.60 2.13
CA GLU A 174 -0.67 39.32 2.32
C GLU A 174 0.15 39.50 1.03
N LYS A 175 -0.38 39.01 -0.10
CA LYS A 175 0.24 39.17 -1.43
C LYS A 175 0.23 40.61 -1.93
N MET A 176 -0.72 41.44 -1.50
CA MET A 176 -0.76 42.86 -1.83
C MET A 176 0.25 43.68 -1.02
N PHE A 177 0.46 43.33 0.24
CA PHE A 177 1.39 44.04 1.13
C PHE A 177 2.85 43.59 0.96
N ASN A 178 3.09 42.33 0.62
CA ASN A 178 4.43 41.83 0.30
C ASN A 178 4.67 41.89 -1.21
N LYS A 179 5.67 42.66 -1.67
CA LYS A 179 6.09 42.71 -3.10
C LYS A 179 6.58 41.36 -3.67
N SER A 180 6.66 40.32 -2.84
CA SER A 180 6.92 38.94 -3.23
C SER A 180 5.61 38.16 -3.31
N SER A 181 5.49 37.22 -4.26
CA SER A 181 4.33 36.33 -4.45
C SER A 181 4.12 35.31 -3.31
N PHE A 182 4.51 35.64 -2.09
CA PHE A 182 4.60 34.75 -0.94
C PHE A 182 3.53 35.12 0.09
N SER A 183 2.64 34.18 0.40
CA SER A 183 1.66 34.29 1.49
C SER A 183 2.05 33.36 2.64
N GLU A 184 2.07 33.90 3.85
CA GLU A 184 2.31 33.11 5.06
C GLU A 184 1.12 32.20 5.35
N THR A 185 -0.10 32.69 5.13
CA THR A 185 -1.33 31.89 5.27
C THR A 185 -1.34 30.69 4.31
N GLU A 186 -0.87 30.85 3.06
CA GLU A 186 -0.70 29.71 2.14
C GLU A 186 0.30 28.66 2.67
N ASN A 187 1.41 29.12 3.26
CA ASN A 187 2.38 28.20 3.85
C ASN A 187 1.83 27.49 5.09
N ASP A 188 1.06 28.17 5.93
CA ASP A 188 0.47 27.56 7.12
C ASP A 188 -0.59 26.52 6.76
N LEU A 189 -1.39 26.79 5.73
CA LEU A 189 -2.30 25.79 5.16
C LEU A 189 -1.53 24.57 4.64
N GLN A 190 -0.46 24.79 3.89
CA GLN A 190 0.40 23.72 3.42
C GLN A 190 0.93 22.86 4.58
N LYS A 191 1.40 23.48 5.67
CA LYS A 191 1.87 22.75 6.87
C LYS A 191 0.76 21.91 7.52
N VAL A 192 -0.46 22.43 7.59
CA VAL A 192 -1.60 21.68 8.14
C VAL A 192 -1.89 20.46 7.26
N PHE A 193 -1.89 20.61 5.93
CA PHE A 193 -2.07 19.49 5.01
C PHE A 193 -0.95 18.46 5.10
N ASP A 194 0.29 18.92 5.12
CA ASP A 194 1.46 18.06 5.33
C ASP A 194 1.33 17.28 6.64
N THR A 195 0.79 17.90 7.70
CA THR A 195 0.55 17.26 9.00
C THR A 195 -0.58 16.23 8.93
N ILE A 196 -1.71 16.54 8.29
CA ILE A 196 -2.83 15.59 8.12
C ILE A 196 -2.38 14.37 7.32
N TRP A 197 -1.66 14.61 6.22
CA TRP A 197 -1.12 13.54 5.38
C TRP A 197 -0.10 12.70 6.14
N SER A 198 0.81 13.37 6.86
CA SER A 198 1.79 12.70 7.73
C SER A 198 1.13 11.85 8.80
N ASN A 199 0.04 12.31 9.42
CA ASN A 199 -0.67 11.55 10.44
C ASN A 199 -1.40 10.34 9.84
N ARG A 200 -2.08 10.51 8.71
CA ARG A 200 -2.75 9.41 8.00
C ARG A 200 -1.75 8.34 7.56
N ASP A 201 -0.64 8.76 6.95
CA ASP A 201 0.41 7.84 6.53
C ASP A 201 1.06 7.19 7.76
N TYR A 202 1.35 7.97 8.82
CA TYR A 202 1.84 7.42 10.08
C TYR A 202 0.89 6.36 10.66
N GLU A 203 -0.42 6.60 10.71
CA GLU A 203 -1.40 5.61 11.16
C GLU A 203 -1.35 4.34 10.32
N ARG A 204 -1.30 4.46 8.98
CA ARG A 204 -1.14 3.32 8.06
C ARG A 204 0.14 2.50 8.35
N TRP A 205 1.22 3.16 8.77
CA TRP A 205 2.53 2.54 9.01
C TRP A 205 2.79 2.12 10.46
N ALA A 206 2.10 2.72 11.42
CA ALA A 206 2.23 2.47 12.85
C ALA A 206 1.53 1.17 13.28
N PHE A 207 0.66 0.60 12.43
CA PHE A 207 0.09 -0.73 12.63
C PHE A 207 1.20 -1.80 12.61
N ARG A 208 1.75 -2.09 13.78
CA ARG A 208 2.68 -3.21 13.99
C ARG A 208 2.02 -4.28 14.84
N LYS A 209 1.45 -5.28 14.17
CA LYS A 209 1.37 -6.66 14.71
C LYS A 209 2.76 -7.30 14.59
N GLU A 210 2.97 -8.42 15.27
CA GLU A 210 4.13 -9.32 15.02
C GLU A 210 4.18 -9.85 13.56
N TYR A 211 3.07 -9.73 12.81
CA TYR A 211 2.91 -10.12 11.41
C TYR A 211 2.17 -9.02 10.63
N PHE A 212 2.66 -8.64 9.45
CA PHE A 212 2.14 -7.52 8.68
C PHE A 212 1.64 -7.95 7.30
N SER A 213 0.41 -7.61 6.93
CA SER A 213 -0.11 -7.78 5.57
C SER A 213 -0.53 -6.44 4.98
N MET A 214 0.01 -6.08 3.83
CA MET A 214 -0.30 -4.82 3.15
C MET A 214 -0.51 -5.02 1.66
N GLU A 215 -1.62 -4.52 1.16
CA GLU A 215 -1.88 -4.31 -0.26
C GLU A 215 -1.58 -2.85 -0.61
N LEU A 216 -0.85 -2.62 -1.69
CA LEU A 216 -0.62 -1.27 -2.18
C LEU A 216 -1.70 -0.86 -3.17
N VAL A 217 -2.58 0.02 -2.71
CA VAL A 217 -3.70 0.53 -3.53
C VAL A 217 -3.42 1.92 -4.10
N GLU A 218 -2.49 2.66 -3.49
CA GLU A 218 -2.18 4.07 -3.81
C GLU A 218 -0.69 4.34 -3.76
N PHE A 219 -0.21 5.20 -4.66
CA PHE A 219 1.19 5.59 -4.66
C PHE A 219 1.48 6.90 -5.42
N ASP A 220 2.22 7.79 -4.76
CA ASP A 220 2.93 8.92 -5.37
C ASP A 220 4.31 9.07 -4.71
N MET A 221 5.18 9.87 -5.32
CA MET A 221 6.51 10.17 -4.81
C MET A 221 6.48 10.82 -3.42
N PHE A 222 5.41 11.54 -3.07
CA PHE A 222 5.26 12.15 -1.75
C PHE A 222 5.18 11.11 -0.62
N ASP A 223 4.49 9.99 -0.82
CA ASP A 223 4.43 8.89 0.15
C ASP A 223 5.82 8.26 0.33
N ILE A 224 6.60 8.09 -0.76
CA ILE A 224 8.00 7.65 -0.62
C ILE A 224 8.80 8.64 0.21
N GLU A 225 8.76 9.92 -0.16
CA GLU A 225 9.56 10.97 0.48
C GLU A 225 9.23 11.02 1.97
N PHE A 226 7.94 10.94 2.33
CA PHE A 226 7.48 10.85 3.71
C PHE A 226 8.06 9.63 4.43
N ARG A 227 7.89 8.41 3.89
CA ARG A 227 8.37 7.19 4.56
C ARG A 227 9.87 7.17 4.74
N ILE A 228 10.62 7.53 3.71
CA ILE A 228 12.06 7.59 3.79
C ILE A 228 12.48 8.65 4.80
N SER A 229 11.77 9.79 4.88
CA SER A 229 12.04 10.80 5.91
C SER A 229 11.86 10.26 7.32
N LYS A 230 10.83 9.44 7.56
CA LYS A 230 10.60 8.77 8.85
C LYS A 230 11.71 7.79 9.20
N LEU A 231 12.18 7.01 8.24
CA LEU A 231 13.32 6.11 8.46
C LEU A 231 14.62 6.87 8.74
N LEU A 232 14.81 8.02 8.09
CA LEU A 232 15.97 8.89 8.26
C LEU A 232 15.93 9.76 9.53
N GLU A 233 14.82 9.77 10.30
CA GLU A 233 14.80 10.37 11.63
C GLU A 233 15.83 9.71 12.55
N ASP A 234 16.03 8.40 12.40
CA ASP A 234 17.20 7.71 12.90
C ASP A 234 18.41 7.99 11.99
N LYS A 235 19.31 8.85 12.46
CA LYS A 235 20.51 9.24 11.72
C LYS A 235 21.40 8.05 11.34
N THR A 236 21.35 6.94 12.10
CA THR A 236 22.14 5.75 11.80
C THR A 236 21.58 4.95 10.61
N PHE A 237 20.28 5.10 10.31
CA PHE A 237 19.62 4.40 9.21
C PHE A 237 20.24 4.71 7.86
N SER A 238 20.63 5.98 7.64
CA SER A 238 21.33 6.41 6.42
C SER A 238 22.63 5.65 6.14
N SER A 239 23.27 5.13 7.19
CA SER A 239 24.50 4.32 7.10
C SER A 239 24.24 2.82 7.14
N SER A 240 22.98 2.39 7.27
CA SER A 240 22.61 0.98 7.30
C SER A 240 22.87 0.30 5.95
N GLU A 241 23.21 -0.98 5.99
CA GLU A 241 23.45 -1.77 4.78
C GLU A 241 22.23 -1.79 3.86
N VAL A 242 21.02 -1.91 4.43
CA VAL A 242 19.75 -1.94 3.69
C VAL A 242 19.51 -0.62 2.95
N PHE A 243 19.78 0.53 3.59
CA PHE A 243 19.64 1.83 2.93
C PHE A 243 20.68 2.03 1.82
N GLN A 244 21.94 1.67 2.05
CA GLN A 244 22.98 1.75 1.02
C GLN A 244 22.67 0.83 -0.16
N ARG A 245 22.12 -0.36 0.11
CA ARG A 245 21.61 -1.29 -0.90
C ARG A 245 20.48 -0.66 -1.71
N PHE A 246 19.50 -0.02 -1.06
CA PHE A 246 18.43 0.71 -1.73
C PHE A 246 18.95 1.80 -2.68
N ILE A 247 19.90 2.64 -2.25
CA ILE A 247 20.49 3.68 -3.10
C ILE A 247 21.22 3.06 -4.29
N LYS A 248 22.06 2.06 -4.04
CA LYS A 248 22.82 1.35 -5.08
C LYS A 248 21.91 0.70 -6.11
N LYS A 249 20.89 -0.05 -5.65
CA LYS A 249 19.93 -0.71 -6.53
C LYS A 249 19.09 0.30 -7.29
N SER A 250 18.57 1.33 -6.64
CA SER A 250 17.80 2.40 -7.31
C SER A 250 18.59 3.05 -8.44
N ASN A 251 19.86 3.41 -8.20
CA ASN A 251 20.72 4.04 -9.20
C ASN A 251 21.02 3.14 -10.42
N LYS A 252 20.93 1.81 -10.30
CA LYS A 252 21.07 0.87 -11.44
C LYS A 252 19.93 1.02 -12.46
N TYR A 253 18.76 1.48 -12.01
CA TYR A 253 17.55 1.64 -12.81
C TYR A 253 17.23 3.11 -13.10
N LEU A 254 18.25 3.97 -13.09
CA LEU A 254 18.11 5.35 -13.51
C LEU A 254 18.84 5.58 -14.82
N SER A 255 18.38 6.58 -15.57
CA SER A 255 19.12 7.13 -16.71
C SER A 255 20.51 7.62 -16.25
N ASN A 256 21.53 7.52 -17.12
CA ASN A 256 22.94 7.78 -16.75
C ASN A 256 23.21 9.20 -16.21
N ASP A 257 22.33 10.16 -16.49
CA ASP A 257 22.38 11.55 -16.05
C ASP A 257 21.76 11.77 -14.65
N LYS A 258 21.12 10.75 -14.07
CA LYS A 258 20.37 10.84 -12.82
C LYS A 258 21.04 10.03 -11.71
N THR A 259 20.96 10.53 -10.48
CA THR A 259 21.42 9.79 -9.30
C THR A 259 20.57 10.13 -8.09
N VAL A 260 20.15 9.12 -7.33
CA VAL A 260 19.51 9.30 -6.02
C VAL A 260 20.56 9.79 -5.02
N ILE A 261 20.27 10.93 -4.38
CA ILE A 261 21.10 11.56 -3.37
C ILE A 261 20.27 11.84 -2.11
N LEU A 262 20.94 11.99 -0.97
CA LEU A 262 20.30 12.58 0.21
C LEU A 262 20.20 14.09 0.05
N SER A 263 19.13 14.67 0.60
CA SER A 263 18.97 16.11 0.74
C SER A 263 20.07 16.69 1.64
N LYS A 264 20.31 18.00 1.53
CA LYS A 264 21.36 18.68 2.30
C LYS A 264 21.17 18.57 3.82
N ASP A 265 19.92 18.50 4.28
CA ASP A 265 19.57 18.31 5.69
C ASP A 265 19.56 16.84 6.11
N GLY A 266 19.77 15.91 5.17
CA GLY A 266 19.82 14.47 5.41
C GLY A 266 18.47 13.82 5.72
N LYS A 267 17.36 14.54 5.51
CA LYS A 267 16.01 14.10 5.90
C LYS A 267 15.17 13.52 4.77
N SER A 268 15.58 13.66 3.52
CA SER A 268 14.85 13.14 2.37
C SER A 268 15.80 12.69 1.27
N ILE A 269 15.28 11.96 0.29
CA ILE A 269 16.01 11.63 -0.94
C ILE A 269 15.58 12.58 -2.06
N ARG A 270 16.52 12.87 -2.97
CA ARG A 270 16.34 13.74 -4.13
C ARG A 270 17.07 13.16 -5.34
N ILE A 271 16.76 13.66 -6.53
CA ILE A 271 17.48 13.28 -7.76
C ILE A 271 18.48 14.38 -8.11
N SER A 272 19.74 14.00 -8.30
CA SER A 272 20.78 14.86 -8.86
C SER A 272 20.78 14.73 -10.39
N ILE A 273 20.64 15.83 -11.11
CA ILE A 273 20.79 15.93 -12.57
C ILE A 273 21.63 17.17 -12.85
N ASP A 274 22.75 17.05 -13.56
CA ASP A 274 23.67 18.17 -13.84
C ASP A 274 24.02 19.02 -12.60
N ASN A 275 24.29 18.35 -11.46
CA ASN A 275 24.52 18.95 -10.14
C ASN A 275 23.35 19.75 -9.54
N LYS A 276 22.15 19.66 -10.12
CA LYS A 276 20.92 20.23 -9.57
C LYS A 276 20.16 19.18 -8.79
N SER A 277 19.69 19.56 -7.60
CA SER A 277 18.89 18.70 -6.73
C SER A 277 17.40 18.90 -6.97
N LEU A 278 16.78 17.92 -7.62
CA LEU A 278 15.39 17.93 -8.08
C LEU A 278 14.53 16.94 -7.25
N PRO A 279 13.20 17.18 -7.15
CA PRO A 279 12.27 16.25 -6.50
C PRO A 279 12.15 14.93 -7.29
N LEU A 280 11.70 13.85 -6.63
CA LEU A 280 11.51 12.54 -7.29
C LEU A 280 10.46 12.58 -8.41
N THR A 281 9.58 13.58 -8.43
CA THR A 281 8.52 13.73 -9.44
C THR A 281 9.05 13.89 -10.87
N ILE A 282 10.32 14.26 -11.06
CA ILE A 282 10.99 14.36 -12.37
C ILE A 282 11.25 13.00 -13.05
N LEU A 283 11.21 11.91 -12.28
CA LEU A 283 11.47 10.58 -12.78
C LEU A 283 10.41 10.13 -13.79
N SER A 284 10.84 9.32 -14.76
CA SER A 284 9.93 8.61 -15.67
C SER A 284 9.09 7.58 -14.92
N ALA A 285 7.99 7.12 -15.51
CA ALA A 285 7.10 6.14 -14.86
C ALA A 285 7.84 4.84 -14.47
N GLY A 286 8.75 4.34 -15.32
CA GLY A 286 9.56 3.16 -15.00
C GLY A 286 10.52 3.39 -13.84
N GLU A 287 11.22 4.53 -13.82
CA GLU A 287 12.13 4.91 -12.72
C GLU A 287 11.36 5.09 -11.39
N LYS A 288 10.19 5.74 -11.42
CA LYS A 288 9.28 5.89 -10.28
C LYS A 288 8.84 4.54 -9.73
N HIS A 289 8.48 3.62 -10.63
CA HIS A 289 8.07 2.26 -10.27
C HIS A 289 9.20 1.52 -9.52
N ILE A 290 10.44 1.60 -10.00
CA ILE A 290 11.57 0.93 -9.32
C ILE A 290 11.88 1.54 -7.96
N ILE A 291 11.98 2.86 -7.85
CA ILE A 291 12.26 3.51 -6.57
C ILE A 291 11.14 3.23 -5.56
N SER A 292 9.89 3.21 -6.04
CA SER A 292 8.73 2.78 -5.25
C SER A 292 8.96 1.41 -4.65
N LEU A 293 9.14 0.41 -5.51
CA LEU A 293 9.31 -0.99 -5.16
C LEU A 293 10.41 -1.17 -4.12
N PHE A 294 11.61 -0.66 -4.38
CA PHE A 294 12.73 -0.80 -3.45
C PHE A 294 12.51 -0.04 -2.15
N SER A 295 11.77 1.07 -2.16
CA SER A 295 11.47 1.80 -0.92
C SER A 295 10.57 1.01 0.03
N TYR A 296 9.70 0.12 -0.48
CA TYR A 296 8.93 -0.79 0.38
C TYR A 296 9.80 -1.88 1.02
N LEU A 297 10.88 -2.28 0.33
CA LEU A 297 11.84 -3.25 0.83
C LEU A 297 12.86 -2.66 1.83
N LEU A 298 12.88 -1.33 2.00
CA LEU A 298 13.62 -0.68 3.08
C LEU A 298 13.02 -1.00 4.45
N TYR A 299 11.70 -1.20 4.49
CA TYR A 299 11.01 -1.50 5.72
C TYR A 299 11.21 -2.97 6.05
N ASN A 300 11.66 -3.23 7.27
CA ASN A 300 12.02 -4.57 7.70
C ASN A 300 11.13 -4.99 8.88
N PRO A 301 9.82 -5.25 8.66
CA PRO A 301 9.18 -6.26 9.49
C PRO A 301 9.87 -7.56 9.08
N GLN A 302 10.57 -8.21 10.00
CA GLN A 302 11.29 -9.43 9.67
C GLN A 302 10.38 -10.38 8.86
N ASN A 303 10.94 -11.00 7.82
CA ASN A 303 10.33 -12.14 7.12
C ASN A 303 9.07 -11.80 6.28
N VAL A 304 9.25 -11.01 5.21
CA VAL A 304 8.18 -10.63 4.26
C VAL A 304 8.20 -11.50 3.00
N TRP A 305 7.02 -12.00 2.63
CA TRP A 305 6.71 -12.56 1.31
C TRP A 305 6.23 -11.46 0.37
N LEU A 306 6.95 -11.25 -0.73
CA LEU A 306 6.60 -10.28 -1.75
C LEU A 306 5.70 -10.93 -2.81
N ILE A 307 4.52 -10.37 -3.03
CA ILE A 307 3.61 -10.76 -4.10
C ILE A 307 3.55 -9.61 -5.09
N ILE A 308 3.88 -9.84 -6.36
CA ILE A 308 4.03 -8.76 -7.35
C ILE A 308 3.40 -9.12 -8.70
N ASP A 309 2.56 -8.23 -9.23
CA ASP A 309 1.86 -8.42 -10.51
C ASP A 309 2.44 -7.53 -11.60
N GLU A 310 2.85 -8.14 -12.71
CA GLU A 310 3.46 -7.50 -13.87
C GLU A 310 4.62 -6.51 -13.52
N PRO A 311 5.64 -6.98 -12.75
CA PRO A 311 6.76 -6.13 -12.33
C PRO A 311 7.55 -5.48 -13.47
N GLU A 312 7.49 -6.04 -14.68
CA GLU A 312 8.17 -5.56 -15.87
C GLU A 312 7.57 -4.29 -16.49
N ILE A 313 6.36 -3.90 -16.07
CA ILE A 313 5.63 -2.83 -16.76
C ILE A 313 6.43 -1.53 -16.73
N SER A 314 6.59 -0.95 -17.92
CA SER A 314 7.33 0.30 -18.16
C SER A 314 8.86 0.18 -17.97
N LEU A 315 9.42 -1.03 -17.91
CA LEU A 315 10.87 -1.28 -17.80
C LEU A 315 11.49 -1.72 -19.13
N SER A 316 12.75 -1.36 -19.34
CA SER A 316 13.56 -1.85 -20.46
C SER A 316 13.90 -3.34 -20.30
N MET A 317 14.21 -4.05 -21.40
CA MET A 317 14.55 -5.48 -21.33
C MET A 317 15.74 -5.76 -20.41
N GLY A 318 16.81 -4.98 -20.49
CA GLY A 318 17.98 -5.16 -19.61
C GLY A 318 17.67 -4.92 -18.13
N TRP A 319 16.67 -4.08 -17.81
CA TRP A 319 16.19 -3.92 -16.44
C TRP A 319 15.34 -5.11 -15.99
N GLN A 320 14.49 -5.65 -16.87
CA GLN A 320 13.67 -6.82 -16.55
C GLN A 320 14.53 -8.02 -16.14
N GLU A 321 15.60 -8.32 -16.90
CA GLU A 321 16.55 -9.43 -16.63
C GLU A 321 17.21 -9.36 -15.24
N ASN A 322 17.27 -8.18 -14.65
CA ASN A 322 17.96 -7.94 -13.38
C ASN A 322 17.01 -7.79 -12.19
N LEU A 323 15.73 -7.51 -12.43
CA LEU A 323 14.83 -6.99 -11.40
C LEU A 323 14.62 -7.97 -10.25
N ILE A 324 14.25 -9.21 -10.55
CA ILE A 324 13.98 -10.21 -9.51
C ILE A 324 15.23 -10.50 -8.69
N ASN A 325 16.40 -10.64 -9.33
CA ASN A 325 17.66 -10.82 -8.62
C ASN A 325 17.97 -9.63 -7.69
N ASP A 326 17.74 -8.40 -8.16
CA ASP A 326 17.98 -7.22 -7.34
C ASP A 326 16.98 -7.05 -6.19
N ILE A 327 15.74 -7.56 -6.33
CA ILE A 327 14.76 -7.66 -5.24
C ILE A 327 15.20 -8.70 -4.21
N MET A 328 15.68 -9.87 -4.65
CA MET A 328 16.12 -10.95 -3.77
C MET A 328 17.36 -10.58 -2.94
N ASP A 329 18.10 -9.55 -3.33
CA ASP A 329 19.18 -9.00 -2.51
C ASP A 329 18.66 -8.28 -1.25
N PHE A 330 17.37 -7.97 -1.14
CA PHE A 330 16.75 -7.44 0.09
C PHE A 330 16.34 -8.58 1.03
N HIS A 331 16.08 -8.26 2.30
CA HIS A 331 15.68 -9.27 3.31
C HIS A 331 14.21 -9.66 3.12
N ILE A 332 13.94 -10.57 2.18
CA ILE A 332 12.61 -11.18 1.95
C ILE A 332 12.67 -12.69 2.12
N ASP A 333 11.57 -13.30 2.55
CA ASP A 333 11.44 -14.76 2.70
C ASP A 333 11.19 -15.46 1.37
N GLY A 334 10.51 -14.76 0.46
CA GLY A 334 10.11 -15.32 -0.81
C GLY A 334 9.41 -14.32 -1.70
N ILE A 335 9.29 -14.69 -2.97
CA ILE A 335 8.64 -13.88 -3.99
C ILE A 335 7.66 -14.72 -4.81
N ILE A 336 6.47 -14.17 -5.03
CA ILE A 336 5.44 -14.71 -5.90
C ILE A 336 5.14 -13.64 -6.94
N ALA A 337 5.69 -13.83 -8.13
CA ALA A 337 5.47 -12.91 -9.23
C ALA A 337 4.57 -13.54 -10.29
N ALA A 338 3.68 -12.74 -10.87
CA ALA A 338 3.00 -13.07 -12.11
C ALA A 338 3.38 -12.07 -13.20
N THR A 339 3.64 -12.57 -14.41
CA THR A 339 4.24 -11.79 -15.49
C THR A 339 3.81 -12.33 -16.86
N HIS A 340 3.88 -11.50 -17.89
CA HIS A 340 3.82 -11.93 -19.29
C HIS A 340 5.19 -11.91 -19.97
N SER A 341 6.20 -11.33 -19.32
CA SER A 341 7.56 -11.25 -19.83
C SER A 341 8.40 -12.44 -19.36
N PRO A 342 8.93 -13.28 -20.26
CA PRO A 342 9.87 -14.34 -19.86
C PRO A 342 11.22 -13.76 -19.40
N PHE A 343 11.59 -12.55 -19.84
CA PHE A 343 12.89 -11.93 -19.54
C PHE A 343 13.08 -11.62 -18.06
N ILE A 344 11.99 -11.46 -17.31
CA ILE A 344 12.06 -11.15 -15.89
C ILE A 344 12.36 -12.37 -15.02
N VAL A 345 12.27 -13.58 -15.56
CA VAL A 345 12.49 -14.84 -14.84
C VAL A 345 13.98 -15.14 -14.80
N PRO A 346 14.62 -15.11 -13.61
CA PRO A 346 16.03 -15.49 -13.49
C PRO A 346 16.23 -17.00 -13.71
N GLU A 347 17.41 -17.40 -14.17
CA GLU A 347 17.73 -18.81 -14.43
C GLU A 347 17.53 -19.73 -13.21
N ASN A 348 17.85 -19.25 -12.01
CA ASN A 348 17.67 -20.00 -10.76
C ASN A 348 16.20 -20.16 -10.34
N PHE A 349 15.27 -19.45 -10.98
CA PHE A 349 13.82 -19.57 -10.76
C PHE A 349 13.12 -20.46 -11.80
N ASN A 350 13.84 -21.03 -12.77
CA ASN A 350 13.24 -21.87 -13.82
C ASN A 350 12.43 -23.03 -13.26
N ASN A 351 12.93 -23.75 -12.24
CA ASN A 351 12.22 -24.86 -11.61
C ASN A 351 11.03 -24.43 -10.73
N TYR A 352 10.87 -23.13 -10.51
CA TYR A 352 9.79 -22.54 -9.72
C TYR A 352 8.88 -21.67 -10.61
N THR A 353 9.01 -21.78 -11.93
CA THR A 353 8.25 -21.00 -12.89
C THR A 353 7.32 -21.90 -13.67
N TYR A 354 6.04 -21.54 -13.65
CA TYR A 354 4.97 -22.35 -14.21
C TYR A 354 4.08 -21.49 -15.10
N GLY A 355 3.68 -22.05 -16.24
CA GLY A 355 2.64 -21.48 -17.09
C GLY A 355 1.28 -21.57 -16.41
N LEU A 356 0.45 -20.52 -16.46
CA LEU A 356 -0.89 -20.59 -15.85
C LEU A 356 -1.76 -21.71 -16.47
N ASN A 357 -1.53 -22.03 -17.74
CA ASN A 357 -2.24 -23.10 -18.44
C ASN A 357 -1.89 -24.50 -17.88
N GLU A 358 -0.76 -24.67 -17.20
CA GLU A 358 -0.37 -25.95 -16.58
C GLU A 358 -1.30 -26.33 -15.42
N PHE A 359 -1.99 -25.34 -14.83
CA PHE A 359 -2.94 -25.55 -13.74
C PHE A 359 -4.39 -25.67 -14.22
N LYS A 360 -4.68 -25.42 -15.51
CA LYS A 360 -6.05 -25.46 -16.06
C LYS A 360 -6.63 -26.86 -16.23
N GLU A 361 -5.80 -27.91 -16.15
CA GLU A 361 -6.23 -29.30 -16.36
C GLU A 361 -6.54 -30.08 -15.07
N ILE A 362 -6.60 -29.43 -13.91
CA ILE A 362 -6.98 -30.09 -12.64
C ILE A 362 -8.21 -29.39 -12.04
N LEU A 363 -9.32 -29.38 -12.78
CA LEU A 363 -10.67 -29.13 -12.27
C LEU A 363 -11.66 -30.06 -12.98
#